data_AF-A0A139P0M0-F1
#
_entry.id   AF-A0A139P0M0-F1
#
_cell.length_a   1.000
_cell.length_b   1.000
_cell.length_c   1.000
_cell.angle_alpha   90.00
_cell.angle_beta   90.00
_cell.angle_gamma   90.00
#
_symmetry.space_group_name_H-M   'P 1'
#
loop_
_entity.id
_entity.type
_entity.pdbx_description
1 polymer ?
#
loop_
_entity_poly.entity_id
_entity_poly.type
_entity_poly.pdbx_seq_one_letter_code
_entity_poly.pdbx_strand_id
1 'polypeptide(L)'
;MPFNTRGLPYPEGHQSYHQYEIVKDITRENILKAYNEAPKKLQLFLNERLSKYGNPVDVLSDVKKGQISKVFGQGGGTQIQFGSNIEYYEILGFLKEVK
;
A
#
# COMPACT_ATOMS: atom_id res chain seq x y z
N MET A 1 -10.23 -0.71 13.41
CA MET A 1 -9.02 -1.08 14.20
C MET A 1 -8.76 0.00 15.24
N PRO A 2 -8.64 -0.34 16.54
CA PRO A 2 -8.41 0.65 17.61
C PRO A 2 -7.09 1.42 17.41
N PHE A 3 -7.07 2.73 17.71
CA PHE A 3 -5.90 3.58 17.54
C PHE A 3 -4.67 3.08 18.31
N ASN A 4 -4.88 2.67 19.56
CA ASN A 4 -3.85 2.17 20.48
C ASN A 4 -3.16 0.87 20.05
N THR A 5 -3.61 0.23 18.97
CA THR A 5 -2.97 -0.97 18.40
C THR A 5 -2.01 -0.66 17.26
N ARG A 6 -1.92 0.61 16.83
CA ARG A 6 -1.22 1.05 15.60
C ARG A 6 0.23 1.47 15.82
N GLY A 7 0.67 1.68 17.08
CA GLY A 7 2.05 2.08 17.39
C GLY A 7 2.45 3.42 16.79
N LEU A 8 1.53 4.40 16.74
CA LEU A 8 1.76 5.72 16.16
C LEU A 8 2.27 6.72 17.20
N PRO A 9 3.14 7.67 16.82
CA PRO A 9 3.75 8.63 17.75
C PRO A 9 2.81 9.78 18.16
N TYR A 10 1.82 10.09 17.31
CA TYR A 10 0.89 11.21 17.50
C TYR A 10 -0.43 10.72 18.14
N PRO A 11 -1.23 11.61 18.76
CA PRO A 11 -2.55 11.25 19.28
C PRO A 11 -3.57 10.96 18.15
N GLU A 12 -4.67 10.30 18.52
CA GLU A 12 -5.79 10.04 17.62
C GLU A 12 -6.37 11.37 17.08
N GLY A 13 -6.63 11.41 15.77
CA GLY A 13 -7.13 12.62 15.10
C GLY A 13 -6.06 13.61 14.62
N HIS A 14 -4.77 13.37 14.92
CA HIS A 14 -3.69 14.24 14.40
C HIS A 14 -3.51 14.11 12.87
N GLN A 15 -3.66 12.90 12.33
CA GLN A 15 -3.60 12.63 10.89
C GLN A 15 -4.99 12.26 10.37
N SER A 16 -5.30 12.66 9.14
CA SER A 16 -6.53 12.29 8.45
C SER A 16 -6.71 10.77 8.41
N TYR A 17 -7.93 10.32 8.70
CA TYR A 17 -8.28 8.92 8.61
C TYR A 17 -8.74 8.58 7.19
N HIS A 18 -8.13 7.54 6.62
CA HIS A 18 -8.50 6.99 5.31
C HIS A 18 -8.79 5.50 5.47
N GLN A 19 -9.81 5.02 4.78
CA GLN A 19 -10.19 3.61 4.75
C GLN A 19 -10.18 3.12 3.30
N TYR A 20 -9.63 1.94 3.07
CA TYR A 20 -9.53 1.34 1.75
C TYR A 20 -10.10 -0.06 1.74
N GLU A 21 -10.73 -0.42 0.62
CA GLU A 21 -11.12 -1.78 0.29
C GLU A 21 -10.13 -2.39 -0.71
N ILE A 22 -9.76 -3.65 -0.49
CA ILE A 22 -8.98 -4.43 -1.46
C ILE A 22 -9.96 -4.97 -2.50
N VAL A 23 -9.91 -4.41 -3.70
CA VAL A 23 -10.79 -4.77 -4.82
C VAL A 23 -10.27 -6.02 -5.55
N LYS A 24 -8.95 -6.22 -5.51
CA LYS A 24 -8.27 -7.33 -6.18
C LYS A 24 -7.07 -7.78 -5.34
N ASP A 25 -6.83 -9.08 -5.30
CA ASP A 25 -5.67 -9.63 -4.60
C ASP A 25 -4.36 -9.06 -5.15
N ILE A 26 -3.52 -8.53 -4.27
CA ILE A 26 -2.23 -7.95 -4.64
C ILE A 26 -1.19 -9.08 -4.71
N THR A 27 -1.23 -9.82 -5.82
CA THR A 27 -0.24 -10.83 -6.17
C THR A 27 0.62 -10.33 -7.31
N ARG A 28 1.84 -10.87 -7.45
CA ARG A 28 2.73 -10.54 -8.57
C ARG A 28 2.08 -10.74 -9.93
N GLU A 29 1.31 -11.82 -10.09
CA GLU A 29 0.56 -12.11 -11.32
C GLU A 29 -0.49 -11.03 -11.61
N ASN A 30 -1.29 -10.67 -10.61
CA ASN A 30 -2.33 -9.67 -10.78
C ASN A 30 -1.74 -8.28 -11.09
N ILE A 31 -0.65 -7.91 -10.42
CA ILE A 31 0.08 -6.65 -10.64
C ILE A 31 0.68 -6.62 -12.04
N LEU A 32 1.33 -7.70 -12.47
CA LEU A 32 1.88 -7.82 -13.83
C LEU A 32 0.79 -7.62 -14.88
N LYS A 33 -0.36 -8.29 -14.69
CA LYS A 33 -1.51 -8.16 -15.59
C LYS A 33 -1.99 -6.69 -15.65
N ALA A 34 -2.24 -6.08 -14.50
CA ALA A 34 -2.71 -4.69 -14.44
C ALA A 34 -1.70 -3.69 -15.02
N TYR A 35 -0.41 -3.90 -14.79
CA TYR A 35 0.66 -3.08 -15.34
C TYR A 35 0.72 -3.19 -16.88
N ASN A 36 0.60 -4.40 -17.43
CA ASN A 36 0.61 -4.60 -18.89
C ASN A 36 -0.65 -4.04 -19.58
N GLU A 37 -1.81 -4.12 -18.91
CA GLU A 37 -3.08 -3.57 -19.39
C GLU A 37 -3.16 -2.04 -19.21
N ALA A 38 -2.33 -1.45 -18.35
CA ALA A 38 -2.29 -0.02 -18.11
C ALA A 38 -1.86 0.77 -19.37
N PRO A 39 -2.35 2.00 -19.57
CA PRO A 39 -1.89 2.87 -20.64
C PRO A 39 -0.37 3.07 -20.59
N LYS A 40 0.28 3.17 -21.76
CA LYS A 40 1.74 3.39 -21.86
C LYS A 40 2.24 4.57 -21.01
N LYS A 41 1.43 5.64 -20.90
CA LYS A 41 1.73 6.80 -20.05
C LYS A 41 1.82 6.43 -18.57
N LEU A 42 0.92 5.57 -18.09
CA LEU A 42 0.93 5.09 -16.70
C LEU A 42 2.11 4.13 -16.47
N GLN A 43 2.40 3.25 -17.41
CA GLN A 43 3.59 2.39 -17.34
C GLN A 43 4.88 3.21 -17.24
N LEU A 44 5.04 4.24 -18.09
CA LEU A 44 6.19 5.14 -18.05
C LEU A 44 6.28 5.87 -16.71
N PHE A 45 5.17 6.42 -16.23
CA PHE A 45 5.10 7.08 -14.92
C PHE A 45 5.55 6.14 -13.78
N LEU A 46 5.05 4.90 -13.75
CA LEU A 46 5.45 3.93 -12.73
C LEU A 46 6.92 3.53 -12.84
N ASN A 47 7.45 3.37 -14.06
CA ASN A 47 8.89 3.13 -14.27
C ASN A 47 9.73 4.30 -13.73
N GLU A 48 9.39 5.53 -14.08
CA GLU A 48 10.11 6.72 -13.62
C GLU A 48 10.10 6.82 -12.08
N ARG A 49 8.95 6.57 -11.44
CA ARG A 49 8.82 6.65 -9.98
C ARG A 49 9.50 5.50 -9.23
N LEU A 50 9.53 4.31 -9.80
CA LEU A 50 9.95 3.09 -9.09
C LEU A 50 11.32 2.55 -9.52
N SER A 51 11.88 3.01 -10.63
CA SER A 51 13.16 2.53 -11.19
C SER A 51 14.32 2.54 -10.20
N LYS A 52 14.37 3.50 -9.27
CA LYS A 52 15.38 3.57 -8.20
C LYS A 52 15.31 2.37 -7.23
N TYR A 53 14.13 1.78 -7.06
CA TYR A 53 13.87 0.69 -6.12
C TYR A 53 13.85 -0.68 -6.82
N GLY A 54 13.52 -0.72 -8.11
CA GLY A 54 13.53 -1.94 -8.91
C GLY A 54 12.51 -1.89 -10.05
N ASN A 55 12.18 -3.07 -10.59
CA ASN A 55 11.09 -3.20 -11.55
C ASN A 55 9.74 -2.86 -10.85
N PRO A 56 8.86 -2.03 -11.45
CA PRO A 56 7.58 -1.66 -10.87
C PRO A 56 6.72 -2.84 -10.41
N VAL A 57 6.68 -3.93 -11.17
CA VAL A 57 5.89 -5.12 -10.85
C VAL A 57 6.41 -5.79 -9.58
N ASP A 58 7.73 -5.94 -9.46
CA ASP A 58 8.34 -6.57 -8.30
C ASP A 58 8.13 -5.69 -7.05
N VAL A 59 8.39 -4.38 -7.16
CA VAL A 59 8.20 -3.41 -6.08
C VAL A 59 6.75 -3.39 -5.60
N LEU A 60 5.77 -3.32 -6.51
CA LEU A 60 4.35 -3.28 -6.13
C LEU A 60 3.83 -4.64 -5.63
N SER A 61 4.52 -5.73 -5.92
CA SER A 61 4.15 -7.06 -5.40
C SER A 61 4.77 -7.42 -4.05
N ASP A 62 5.76 -6.66 -3.57
CA ASP A 62 6.42 -6.90 -2.27
C ASP A 62 5.57 -6.39 -1.09
N VAL A 63 4.38 -6.98 -0.94
CA VAL A 63 3.46 -6.69 0.16
C VAL A 63 3.71 -7.65 1.32
N LYS A 64 3.95 -7.09 2.51
CA LYS A 64 4.23 -7.86 3.74
C LYS A 64 3.11 -7.66 4.74
N LYS A 65 2.77 -8.73 5.46
CA LYS A 65 1.80 -8.68 6.56
C LYS A 65 2.49 -9.14 7.84
N GLY A 66 2.29 -8.40 8.92
CA GLY A 66 2.94 -8.71 10.19
C GLY A 66 2.30 -8.00 11.38
N GLN A 67 2.75 -8.37 12.58
CA GLN A 67 2.32 -7.71 13.80
C GLN A 67 3.08 -6.40 14.00
N ILE A 68 2.39 -5.38 14.50
CA ILE A 68 2.96 -4.11 14.93
C ILE A 68 3.57 -4.30 16.32
N SER A 69 4.89 -4.11 16.43
CA SER A 69 5.59 -4.10 17.72
C SER A 69 5.05 -3.01 18.65
N LYS A 70 5.23 -3.18 19.97
CA LYS A 70 4.88 -2.12 20.93
C LYS A 70 5.92 -0.99 20.85
N VAL A 71 5.49 0.17 20.37
CA VAL A 71 6.27 1.41 20.25
C VAL A 71 5.42 2.61 20.68
N PHE A 72 6.03 3.66 21.22
CA PHE A 72 5.30 4.83 21.75
C PHE A 72 4.20 4.47 22.77
N GLY A 73 4.41 3.39 23.54
CA GLY A 73 3.44 2.87 24.53
C GLY A 73 2.24 2.10 23.95
N GLN A 74 2.18 1.90 22.63
CA GLN A 74 1.03 1.34 21.90
C GLN A 74 1.49 0.28 20.89
N GLY A 75 0.58 -0.57 20.38
CA GLY A 75 0.91 -1.59 19.38
C GLY A 75 0.16 -2.91 19.57
N GLY A 76 0.61 -3.96 18.89
CA GLY A 76 0.02 -5.30 18.95
C GLY A 76 -1.02 -5.58 17.86
N GLY A 77 -1.37 -4.60 17.05
CA GLY A 77 -2.22 -4.76 15.87
C GLY A 77 -1.52 -5.49 14.72
N THR A 78 -2.25 -5.73 13.62
CA THR A 78 -1.67 -6.27 12.37
C THR A 78 -1.53 -5.14 11.36
N GLN A 79 -0.36 -5.04 10.73
CA GLN A 79 -0.11 -4.13 9.62
C GLN A 79 0.09 -4.87 8.30
N ILE A 80 -0.23 -4.17 7.23
CA ILE A 80 0.16 -4.52 5.86
C ILE A 80 1.13 -3.42 5.41
N GLN A 81 2.35 -3.81 5.06
CA GLN A 81 3.34 -2.94 4.47
C GLN A 81 3.30 -3.14 2.96
N PHE A 82 2.87 -2.11 2.24
CA PHE A 82 2.94 -2.07 0.79
C PHE A 82 4.37 -1.82 0.33
N GLY A 83 4.76 -2.34 -0.84
CA GLY A 83 6.09 -2.09 -1.39
C GLY A 83 6.28 -0.67 -1.96
N SER A 84 5.21 0.12 -2.06
CA SER A 84 5.25 1.52 -2.46
C SER A 84 4.00 2.27 -1.98
N ASN A 85 3.80 3.50 -2.46
CA ASN A 85 2.68 4.37 -2.11
C ASN A 85 1.32 3.73 -2.47
N ILE A 86 0.34 3.88 -1.57
CA ILE A 86 -1.05 3.39 -1.72
C ILE A 86 -1.69 3.88 -3.02
N GLU A 87 -1.43 5.14 -3.40
CA GLU A 87 -1.92 5.76 -4.64
C GLU A 87 -1.66 4.89 -5.89
N TYR A 88 -0.51 4.22 -5.96
CA TYR A 88 -0.18 3.39 -7.13
C TYR A 88 -1.06 2.14 -7.23
N TYR A 89 -1.52 1.62 -6.10
CA TYR A 89 -2.46 0.51 -6.06
C TYR A 89 -3.87 0.98 -6.39
N GLU A 90 -4.24 2.20 -6.01
CA GLU A 90 -5.53 2.80 -6.38
C GLU A 90 -5.63 3.05 -7.88
N ILE A 91 -4.63 3.69 -8.50
CA ILE A 91 -4.63 3.97 -9.95
C ILE A 91 -4.57 2.69 -10.80
N LEU A 92 -4.04 1.58 -10.24
CA LEU A 92 -4.05 0.26 -10.85
C LEU A 92 -5.32 -0.56 -10.53
N GLY A 93 -6.24 -0.01 -9.72
CA GLY A 93 -7.53 -0.62 -9.41
C GLY A 93 -7.50 -1.75 -8.37
N PHE A 94 -6.44 -1.84 -7.57
CA PHE A 94 -6.33 -2.81 -6.47
C PHE A 94 -6.96 -2.32 -5.18
N LEU A 95 -6.92 -1.02 -4.96
CA LEU A 95 -7.48 -0.37 -3.79
C LEU A 95 -8.54 0.64 -4.21
N LYS A 96 -9.55 0.79 -3.36
CA LYS A 96 -10.57 1.82 -3.50
C LYS A 96 -10.82 2.46 -2.14
N GLU A 97 -10.68 3.78 -2.07
CA GLU A 97 -11.02 4.52 -0.86
C GLU A 97 -12.53 4.42 -0.57
N VAL A 98 -12.86 4.13 0.69
CA VAL A 98 -14.22 4.10 1.24
C VAL A 98 -14.41 5.36 2.07
N LYS A 99 -15.46 6.11 1.76
CA LYS A 99 -15.83 7.34 2.48
C LYS A 99 -16.90 7.08 3.51
#